data_AF-A0A8C0FF84-F1
#
_entry.id   AF-A0A8C0FF84-F1
#
_cell.length_a   1.000
_cell.length_b   1.000
_cell.length_c   1.000
_cell.angle_alpha   90.00
_cell.angle_beta   90.00
_cell.angle_gamma   90.00
#
_symmetry.space_group_name_H-M   'P 1'
#
loop_
_entity.id
_entity.type
_entity.pdbx_description
1 polymer ?
#
loop_
_entity_poly.entity_id
_entity_poly.type
_entity_poly.pdbx_seq_one_letter_code
_entity_poly.pdbx_strand_id
1 'polypeptide(L)'
;MLPTKDLVFHFDESTGTAILIIVDAFLEHAGQYSCKARNSAGETTCTATLTVTAEGKAPFYSKGIQDLTVKYGDTAQFICALENEFFSEFLWAHEGERIEVSEKVKISQNGSVLLLTILNTQLTDQGLYSCTVYNDYGGTTTAAILTVKGGYLTFNNYDLPFAITLSFPTPYSYFLYYQYLIEKALNLSARVSVADAGLYCCVAKNCAPPAGQHCKHIHRRSVWLL
;
A
#
# COMPACT_ATOMS: atom_id res chain seq x y z
N MET A 1 -5.92 -24.62 -35.86
CA MET A 1 -7.11 -24.34 -36.68
C MET A 1 -7.86 -23.25 -35.95
N LEU A 2 -7.93 -22.04 -36.49
CA LEU A 2 -8.68 -20.94 -35.88
C LEU A 2 -10.17 -21.31 -35.83
N PRO A 3 -10.91 -20.94 -34.78
CA PRO A 3 -12.35 -21.15 -34.74
C PRO A 3 -12.98 -20.30 -35.85
N THR A 4 -13.44 -20.96 -36.92
CA THR A 4 -14.00 -20.37 -38.14
C THR A 4 -15.32 -19.61 -37.95
N LYS A 5 -15.76 -19.37 -36.71
CA LYS A 5 -17.03 -18.72 -36.41
C LYS A 5 -17.01 -17.19 -36.50
N ASP A 6 -15.83 -16.56 -36.45
CA ASP A 6 -15.72 -15.09 -36.34
C ASP A 6 -15.27 -14.40 -37.64
N LEU A 7 -15.09 -15.19 -38.71
CA LEU A 7 -14.66 -14.72 -40.04
C LEU A 7 -15.82 -14.83 -41.05
N VAL A 8 -16.23 -13.69 -41.61
CA VAL A 8 -17.29 -13.64 -42.62
C VAL A 8 -16.71 -13.10 -43.93
N PHE A 9 -16.94 -13.84 -45.02
CA PHE A 9 -16.52 -13.46 -46.37
C PHE A 9 -17.74 -13.02 -47.19
N HIS A 10 -17.63 -11.86 -47.85
CA HIS A 10 -18.62 -11.38 -48.79
C HIS A 10 -17.97 -11.06 -50.13
N PHE A 11 -18.61 -11.50 -51.21
CA PHE A 11 -18.24 -11.12 -52.56
C PHE A 11 -19.46 -10.57 -53.28
N ASP A 12 -19.32 -9.38 -53.85
CA ASP A 12 -20.33 -8.75 -54.69
C ASP A 12 -19.90 -8.86 -56.15
N GLU A 13 -20.58 -9.75 -56.89
CA GLU A 13 -20.31 -9.99 -58.31
C GLU A 13 -20.62 -8.77 -59.19
N SER A 14 -21.56 -7.91 -58.78
CA SER A 14 -21.97 -6.75 -59.57
C SER A 14 -20.92 -5.64 -59.54
N THR A 15 -20.18 -5.53 -58.44
CA THR A 15 -19.12 -4.52 -58.26
C THR A 15 -17.71 -5.11 -58.33
N GLY A 16 -17.57 -6.44 -58.26
CA GLY A 16 -16.28 -7.13 -58.17
C GLY A 16 -15.60 -6.99 -56.80
N THR A 17 -16.35 -6.63 -55.75
CA THR A 17 -15.79 -6.31 -54.43
C THR A 17 -15.77 -7.55 -53.53
N ALA A 18 -14.59 -7.87 -52.98
CA ALA A 18 -14.41 -8.91 -51.96
C ALA A 18 -14.12 -8.28 -50.59
N ILE A 19 -14.82 -8.72 -49.54
CA ILE A 19 -14.72 -8.22 -48.17
C ILE A 19 -14.50 -9.39 -47.22
N LEU A 20 -13.52 -9.24 -46.33
CA LEU A 20 -13.32 -10.09 -45.16
C LEU A 20 -13.68 -9.29 -43.90
N ILE A 21 -14.63 -9.80 -43.12
CA ILE A 21 -15.05 -9.22 -41.85
C ILE A 21 -14.56 -10.15 -40.74
N ILE A 22 -13.87 -9.57 -39.75
CA ILE A 22 -13.53 -10.21 -38.48
C ILE A 22 -14.42 -9.56 -37.43
N VAL A 23 -15.40 -10.30 -36.91
CA VAL A 23 -16.44 -9.73 -36.03
C VAL A 23 -15.84 -9.31 -34.69
N ASP A 24 -15.09 -10.22 -34.08
CA ASP A 24 -14.32 -9.98 -32.85
C ASP A 24 -12.83 -10.25 -33.12
N ALA A 25 -11.98 -9.24 -32.90
CA ALA A 25 -10.55 -9.33 -33.17
C ALA A 25 -9.76 -9.77 -31.92
N PHE A 26 -9.18 -10.98 -31.97
CA PHE A 26 -8.29 -11.50 -30.93
C PHE A 26 -6.82 -11.47 -31.40
N LEU A 27 -5.87 -11.58 -30.47
CA LEU A 27 -4.44 -11.60 -30.81
C LEU A 27 -4.07 -12.69 -31.84
N GLU A 28 -4.80 -13.81 -31.84
CA GLU A 28 -4.62 -14.89 -32.81
C GLU A 28 -5.06 -14.56 -34.24
N HIS A 29 -5.83 -13.48 -34.43
CA HIS A 29 -6.18 -12.94 -35.73
C HIS A 29 -5.07 -12.02 -36.30
N ALA A 30 -4.04 -11.67 -35.51
CA ALA A 30 -2.92 -10.91 -36.04
C ALA A 30 -2.14 -11.75 -37.08
N GLY A 31 -1.80 -11.16 -38.21
CA GLY A 31 -1.09 -11.87 -39.27
C GLY A 31 -1.20 -11.22 -40.64
N GLN A 32 -0.60 -11.86 -41.64
CA GLN A 32 -0.70 -11.44 -43.03
C GLN A 32 -1.91 -12.12 -43.69
N TYR A 33 -2.78 -11.31 -44.28
CA TYR A 33 -3.93 -11.73 -45.06
C TYR A 33 -3.68 -11.49 -46.54
N SER A 34 -4.08 -12.45 -47.36
CA SER A 34 -3.90 -12.41 -48.83
C SER A 34 -5.25 -12.59 -49.52
N CYS A 35 -5.62 -11.66 -50.39
CA CYS A 35 -6.78 -11.80 -51.27
C CYS A 35 -6.30 -12.12 -52.69
N LYS A 36 -6.85 -13.19 -53.26
CA LYS A 36 -6.42 -13.75 -54.54
C LYS A 36 -7.59 -13.76 -55.52
N ALA A 37 -7.45 -13.04 -56.63
CA ALA A 37 -8.45 -12.95 -57.68
C ALA A 37 -7.97 -13.69 -58.93
N ARG A 38 -8.82 -14.56 -59.49
CA ARG A 38 -8.50 -15.41 -60.64
C ARG A 38 -9.58 -15.31 -61.71
N ASN A 39 -9.16 -15.23 -62.97
CA ASN A 39 -10.02 -15.39 -64.14
C ASN A 39 -9.34 -16.30 -65.19
N SER A 40 -9.91 -16.41 -66.39
CA SER A 40 -9.37 -17.25 -67.47
C SER A 40 -8.03 -16.76 -68.04
N ALA A 41 -7.69 -15.48 -67.84
CA ALA A 41 -6.46 -14.87 -68.34
C ALA A 41 -5.30 -14.95 -67.33
N GLY A 42 -5.58 -15.19 -66.05
CA GLY A 42 -4.56 -15.31 -65.03
C GLY A 42 -5.07 -15.07 -63.61
N GLU A 43 -4.13 -14.72 -62.74
CA GLU A 43 -4.38 -14.57 -61.31
C GLU A 43 -3.53 -13.43 -60.75
N THR A 44 -4.12 -12.66 -59.83
CA THR A 44 -3.42 -11.61 -59.09
C THR A 44 -3.66 -11.79 -57.59
N THR A 45 -2.74 -11.30 -56.77
CA THR A 45 -2.83 -11.40 -55.30
C THR A 45 -2.44 -10.06 -54.68
N CYS A 46 -3.21 -9.60 -53.71
CA CYS A 46 -2.83 -8.51 -52.83
C CYS A 46 -2.69 -9.04 -51.40
N THR A 47 -1.80 -8.41 -50.63
CA THR A 47 -1.53 -8.80 -49.24
C THR A 47 -1.62 -7.58 -48.33
N ALA A 48 -2.05 -7.80 -47.09
CA ALA A 48 -2.10 -6.80 -46.03
C ALA A 48 -1.75 -7.46 -44.69
N THR A 49 -1.16 -6.71 -43.77
CA THR A 49 -0.86 -7.19 -42.42
C THR A 49 -1.87 -6.61 -41.43
N LEU A 50 -2.59 -7.48 -40.74
CA LEU A 50 -3.45 -7.11 -39.62
C LEU A 50 -2.63 -7.15 -38.33
N THR A 51 -2.53 -6.01 -37.66
CA THR A 51 -2.00 -5.91 -36.30
C THR A 51 -3.15 -5.78 -35.33
N VAL A 52 -3.27 -6.70 -34.37
CA VAL A 52 -4.24 -6.63 -33.28
C VAL A 52 -3.48 -6.24 -32.01
N THR A 53 -3.83 -5.09 -31.44
CA THR A 53 -3.32 -4.66 -30.13
C THR A 53 -4.37 -4.95 -29.08
N ALA A 54 -3.96 -5.55 -27.96
CA ALA A 54 -4.83 -5.65 -26.82
C ALA A 54 -5.02 -4.25 -26.22
N GLU A 55 -6.22 -3.69 -26.38
CA GLU A 55 -6.61 -2.49 -25.65
C GLU A 55 -6.82 -2.86 -24.18
N GLY A 56 -5.75 -2.82 -23.39
CA GLY A 56 -5.85 -2.96 -21.95
C GLY A 56 -5.83 -1.62 -21.24
N LYS A 57 -6.49 -1.58 -20.10
CA LYS A 57 -6.44 -0.45 -19.16
C LYS A 57 -5.77 -0.91 -17.87
N ALA A 58 -5.05 0.00 -17.24
CA ALA A 58 -4.58 -0.22 -15.87
C ALA A 58 -5.78 -0.52 -14.95
N PRO A 59 -5.56 -1.24 -13.83
CA PRO A 59 -6.66 -1.57 -12.94
C PRO A 59 -7.33 -0.31 -12.38
N PHE A 60 -8.62 -0.42 -12.06
CA PHE A 60 -9.39 0.70 -11.53
C PHE A 60 -10.11 0.29 -10.24
N TYR A 61 -10.00 1.13 -9.21
CA TYR A 61 -10.71 0.93 -7.95
C TYR A 61 -12.15 1.41 -8.07
N SER A 62 -13.09 0.46 -8.02
CA SER A 62 -14.52 0.78 -7.83
C SER A 62 -14.78 1.36 -6.44
N LYS A 63 -13.97 0.95 -5.44
CA LYS A 63 -13.94 1.53 -4.11
C LYS A 63 -12.52 1.51 -3.54
N GLY A 64 -11.97 2.68 -3.27
CA GLY A 64 -10.69 2.84 -2.57
C GLY A 64 -10.81 2.61 -1.06
N ILE A 65 -9.65 2.46 -0.39
CA ILE A 65 -9.60 2.46 1.08
C ILE A 65 -9.93 3.85 1.63
N GLN A 66 -10.38 3.92 2.88
CA GLN A 66 -10.80 5.17 3.52
C GLN A 66 -10.13 5.31 4.89
N ASP A 67 -9.97 6.55 5.33
CA ASP A 67 -9.40 6.86 6.64
C ASP A 67 -10.14 6.12 7.75
N LEU A 68 -9.38 5.54 8.67
CA LEU A 68 -9.91 4.67 9.70
C LEU A 68 -9.43 5.16 11.07
N THR A 69 -10.36 5.25 12.02
CA THR A 69 -10.03 5.51 13.43
C THR A 69 -10.47 4.33 14.28
N VAL A 70 -9.53 3.70 14.98
CA VAL A 70 -9.77 2.59 15.90
C VAL A 70 -9.29 2.92 17.31
N LYS A 71 -9.68 2.14 18.32
CA LYS A 71 -9.07 2.27 19.65
C LYS A 71 -7.83 1.38 19.77
N TYR A 72 -6.95 1.74 20.69
CA TYR A 72 -5.81 0.92 21.06
C TYR A 72 -6.27 -0.50 21.43
N GLY A 73 -5.59 -1.50 20.89
CA GLY A 73 -5.92 -2.92 21.07
C GLY A 73 -7.05 -3.45 20.19
N ASP A 74 -7.81 -2.59 19.50
CA ASP A 74 -8.84 -3.04 18.55
C ASP A 74 -8.20 -3.62 17.27
N THR A 75 -9.04 -4.14 16.38
CA THR A 75 -8.64 -4.59 15.04
C THR A 75 -8.95 -3.50 14.02
N ALA A 76 -7.98 -3.16 13.17
CA ALA A 76 -8.17 -2.28 12.02
C ALA A 76 -8.32 -3.10 10.74
N GLN A 77 -9.21 -2.66 9.85
CA GLN A 77 -9.45 -3.31 8.56
C GLN A 77 -9.55 -2.27 7.44
N PHE A 78 -8.69 -2.42 6.43
CA PHE A 78 -8.76 -1.68 5.18
C PHE A 78 -9.28 -2.57 4.09
N ILE A 79 -10.34 -2.12 3.40
CA ILE A 79 -10.97 -2.85 2.30
C ILE A 79 -11.04 -1.96 1.06
N CYS A 80 -10.60 -2.49 -0.06
CA CYS A 80 -10.79 -1.89 -1.38
C CYS A 80 -11.38 -2.93 -2.35
N ALA A 81 -12.03 -2.42 -3.39
CA ALA A 81 -12.61 -3.23 -4.46
C ALA A 81 -12.20 -2.65 -5.81
N LEU A 82 -11.86 -3.54 -6.74
CA LEU A 82 -11.63 -3.22 -8.14
C LEU A 82 -12.91 -3.42 -8.96
N GLU A 83 -12.97 -2.76 -10.12
CA GLU A 83 -14.06 -2.94 -11.07
C GLU A 83 -14.14 -4.38 -11.61
N ASN A 84 -12.98 -5.02 -11.76
CA ASN A 84 -12.83 -6.39 -12.23
C ASN A 84 -11.60 -7.05 -11.58
N GLU A 85 -11.49 -8.37 -11.72
CA GLU A 85 -10.34 -9.15 -11.25
C GLU A 85 -9.25 -9.27 -12.33
N PHE A 86 -8.95 -8.17 -13.02
CA PHE A 86 -7.94 -8.15 -14.08
C PHE A 86 -6.65 -7.46 -13.60
N PHE A 87 -5.92 -8.16 -12.72
CA PHE A 87 -4.63 -7.74 -12.19
C PHE A 87 -3.70 -8.94 -11.99
N SER A 88 -2.40 -8.72 -12.14
CA SER A 88 -1.36 -9.74 -11.96
C SER A 88 -0.87 -9.81 -10.52
N GLU A 89 -0.79 -8.67 -9.83
CA GLU A 89 -0.32 -8.60 -8.45
C GLU A 89 -0.92 -7.40 -7.70
N PHE A 90 -0.89 -7.48 -6.37
CA PHE A 90 -1.21 -6.37 -5.47
C PHE A 90 -0.25 -6.30 -4.28
N LEU A 91 -0.08 -5.10 -3.73
CA LEU A 91 0.85 -4.79 -2.65
C LEU A 91 0.18 -3.86 -1.64
N TRP A 92 0.37 -4.16 -0.36
CA TRP A 92 0.03 -3.26 0.74
C TRP A 92 1.30 -2.63 1.32
N ALA A 93 1.23 -1.34 1.65
CA ALA A 93 2.34 -0.63 2.29
C ALA A 93 1.87 0.24 3.45
N HIS A 94 2.75 0.43 4.43
CA HIS A 94 2.60 1.33 5.59
C HIS A 94 3.80 2.29 5.59
N GLU A 95 3.55 3.60 5.55
CA GLU A 95 4.60 4.63 5.47
C GLU A 95 5.61 4.41 4.33
N GLY A 96 5.12 3.82 3.23
CA GLY A 96 5.92 3.50 2.04
C GLY A 96 6.69 2.17 2.10
N GLU A 97 6.68 1.48 3.23
CA GLU A 97 7.30 0.15 3.37
C GLU A 97 6.28 -0.96 3.12
N ARG A 98 6.70 -2.00 2.39
CA ARG A 98 5.85 -3.16 2.06
C ARG A 98 5.46 -3.90 3.33
N ILE A 99 4.16 -4.19 3.46
CA ILE A 99 3.61 -4.96 4.56
C ILE A 99 3.70 -6.45 4.21
N GLU A 100 4.32 -7.22 5.11
CA GLU A 100 4.38 -8.67 5.03
C GLU A 100 3.37 -9.32 5.99
N VAL A 101 2.89 -10.51 5.61
CA VAL A 101 1.96 -11.30 6.44
C VAL A 101 2.65 -11.76 7.71
N SER A 102 1.97 -11.64 8.84
CA SER A 102 2.46 -12.04 10.17
C SER A 102 1.31 -12.49 11.07
N GLU A 103 1.60 -12.84 12.32
CA GLU A 103 0.54 -13.12 13.31
C GLU A 103 -0.35 -11.90 13.57
N LYS A 104 0.22 -10.68 13.48
CA LYS A 104 -0.48 -9.41 13.68
C LYS A 104 -1.22 -8.96 12.42
N VAL A 105 -0.64 -9.21 11.24
CA VAL A 105 -1.13 -8.66 9.97
C VAL A 105 -1.59 -9.79 9.04
N LYS A 106 -2.86 -9.73 8.63
CA LYS A 106 -3.47 -10.67 7.70
C LYS A 106 -3.86 -9.95 6.41
N ILE A 107 -3.53 -10.57 5.28
CA ILE A 107 -3.88 -10.09 3.94
C ILE A 107 -4.72 -11.16 3.27
N SER A 108 -5.81 -10.77 2.61
CA SER A 108 -6.69 -11.69 1.88
C SER A 108 -7.28 -11.04 0.63
N GLN A 109 -7.59 -11.88 -0.35
CA GLN A 109 -8.24 -11.53 -1.61
C GLN A 109 -9.48 -12.42 -1.78
N ASN A 110 -10.59 -11.83 -2.22
CA ASN A 110 -11.77 -12.55 -2.67
C ASN A 110 -12.28 -11.91 -3.96
N GLY A 111 -11.94 -12.51 -5.09
CA GLY A 111 -12.20 -11.93 -6.40
C GLY A 111 -11.50 -10.57 -6.55
N SER A 112 -12.27 -9.55 -6.92
CA SER A 112 -11.80 -8.15 -7.03
C SER A 112 -11.74 -7.38 -5.71
N VAL A 113 -11.98 -8.03 -4.56
CA VAL A 113 -11.95 -7.39 -3.23
C VAL A 113 -10.67 -7.77 -2.49
N LEU A 114 -9.94 -6.75 -2.01
CA LEU A 114 -8.71 -6.91 -1.24
C LEU A 114 -8.93 -6.40 0.19
N LEU A 115 -8.42 -7.16 1.17
CA LEU A 115 -8.59 -6.87 2.59
C LEU A 115 -7.25 -7.00 3.32
N LEU A 116 -6.88 -5.92 4.03
CA LEU A 116 -5.80 -5.88 5.01
C LEU A 116 -6.41 -5.80 6.41
N THR A 117 -5.99 -6.69 7.30
CA THR A 117 -6.43 -6.72 8.71
C THR A 117 -5.20 -6.61 9.63
N ILE A 118 -5.25 -5.67 10.57
CA ILE A 118 -4.21 -5.44 11.59
C ILE A 118 -4.83 -5.70 12.96
N LEU A 119 -4.37 -6.74 13.63
CA LEU A 119 -4.84 -7.14 14.96
C LEU A 119 -4.12 -6.35 16.06
N ASN A 120 -4.81 -6.13 17.18
CA ASN A 120 -4.24 -5.51 18.39
C ASN A 120 -3.48 -4.21 18.08
N THR A 121 -4.18 -3.22 17.52
CA THR A 121 -3.57 -2.00 16.99
C THR A 121 -2.89 -1.17 18.07
N GLN A 122 -1.65 -0.78 17.81
CA GLN A 122 -0.79 0.03 18.66
C GLN A 122 -0.61 1.43 18.08
N LEU A 123 -0.09 2.36 18.89
CA LEU A 123 0.21 3.72 18.42
C LEU A 123 1.24 3.74 17.27
N THR A 124 2.12 2.75 17.20
CA THR A 124 3.12 2.59 16.12
C THR A 124 2.50 2.16 14.79
N ASP A 125 1.26 1.67 14.80
CA ASP A 125 0.55 1.27 13.57
C ASP A 125 -0.18 2.46 12.94
N GLN A 126 -0.16 3.64 13.57
CA GLN A 126 -0.71 4.82 12.93
C GLN A 126 0.10 5.19 11.69
N GLY A 127 -0.56 5.84 10.74
CA GLY A 127 0.11 6.37 9.55
C GLY A 127 -0.64 6.11 8.27
N LEU A 128 0.04 6.38 7.17
CA LEU A 128 -0.46 6.21 5.81
C LEU A 128 -0.35 4.76 5.38
N TYR A 129 -1.50 4.17 5.04
CA TYR A 129 -1.60 2.88 4.38
C TYR A 129 -1.93 3.06 2.90
N SER A 130 -1.36 2.21 2.06
CA SER A 130 -1.69 2.18 0.64
C SER A 130 -1.85 0.76 0.11
N CYS A 131 -2.71 0.63 -0.90
CA CYS A 131 -2.88 -0.59 -1.69
C CYS A 131 -2.60 -0.24 -3.15
N THR A 132 -1.64 -0.94 -3.75
CA THR A 132 -1.27 -0.78 -5.16
C THR A 132 -1.54 -2.08 -5.91
N VAL A 133 -2.17 -1.99 -7.07
CA VAL A 133 -2.53 -3.14 -7.91
C VAL A 133 -1.98 -2.91 -9.31
N TYR A 134 -1.43 -3.97 -9.92
CA TYR A 134 -0.75 -3.90 -11.20
C TYR A 134 -1.34 -4.89 -12.21
N ASN A 135 -1.28 -4.53 -13.49
CA ASN A 135 -1.44 -5.44 -14.62
C ASN A 135 -0.44 -5.06 -15.73
N ASP A 136 -0.51 -5.76 -16.87
CA ASP A 136 0.39 -5.51 -18.01
C ASP A 136 0.28 -4.10 -18.61
N TYR A 137 -0.77 -3.35 -18.23
CA TYR A 137 -1.09 -2.02 -18.74
C TYR A 137 -0.84 -0.90 -17.71
N GLY A 138 -0.36 -1.22 -16.51
CA GLY A 138 0.06 -0.24 -15.51
C GLY A 138 -0.35 -0.58 -14.08
N GLY A 139 -0.12 0.37 -13.16
CA GLY A 139 -0.45 0.25 -11.75
C GLY A 139 -1.33 1.39 -11.26
N THR A 140 -2.20 1.08 -10.29
CA THR A 140 -3.05 2.07 -9.60
C THR A 140 -2.92 1.93 -8.10
N THR A 141 -3.02 3.05 -7.37
CA THR A 141 -2.85 3.09 -5.91
C THR A 141 -4.02 3.80 -5.25
N THR A 142 -4.48 3.26 -4.12
CA THR A 142 -5.39 3.93 -3.18
C THR A 142 -4.71 4.04 -1.82
N ALA A 143 -4.99 5.12 -1.07
CA ALA A 143 -4.31 5.41 0.20
C ALA A 143 -5.29 5.96 1.24
N ALA A 144 -5.03 5.69 2.52
CA ALA A 144 -5.81 6.16 3.66
C ALA A 144 -4.97 6.20 4.94
N ILE A 145 -5.39 7.00 5.92
CA ILE A 145 -4.71 7.18 7.20
C ILE A 145 -5.37 6.32 8.30
N LEU A 146 -4.55 5.57 9.05
CA LEU A 146 -4.97 4.92 10.30
C LEU A 146 -4.69 5.83 11.51
N THR A 147 -5.71 6.10 12.30
CA THR A 147 -5.62 6.80 13.59
C THR A 147 -6.00 5.85 14.74
N VAL A 148 -5.17 5.77 15.79
CA VAL A 148 -5.43 4.91 16.97
C VAL A 148 -5.69 5.77 18.20
N LYS A 149 -6.86 5.66 18.81
CA LYS A 149 -7.29 6.44 19.99
C LYS A 149 -7.17 5.64 21.28
N GLY A 150 -6.89 6.31 22.40
CA GLY A 150 -7.00 5.71 23.74
C GLY A 150 -5.81 4.83 24.19
N GLY A 151 -4.70 4.83 23.46
CA GLY A 151 -3.42 4.31 23.97
C GLY A 151 -2.76 5.37 24.83
N TYR A 152 -2.84 5.24 26.16
CA TYR A 152 -1.99 6.03 27.04
C TYR A 152 -0.64 5.33 27.14
N LEU A 153 0.47 6.09 27.01
CA LEU A 153 1.78 5.59 27.38
C LEU A 153 1.77 5.36 28.89
N THR A 154 1.54 4.13 29.34
CA THR A 154 1.76 3.76 30.73
C THR A 154 3.26 3.63 30.95
N PHE A 155 3.88 4.72 31.43
CA PHE A 155 5.19 4.62 32.06
C PHE A 155 4.98 3.81 33.34
N ASN A 156 5.56 2.61 33.44
CA ASN A 156 5.48 1.82 34.66
C ASN A 156 5.95 2.68 35.84
N ASN A 157 5.06 2.88 36.80
CA ASN A 157 5.30 3.61 38.05
C ASN A 157 6.48 2.96 38.79
N TYR A 158 7.67 3.46 38.52
CA TYR A 158 8.71 3.55 39.53
C TYR A 158 8.85 5.03 39.84
N ASP A 159 8.74 5.39 41.11
CA ASP A 159 9.00 6.73 41.60
C ASP A 159 10.29 7.30 40.96
N LEU A 160 10.18 8.34 40.12
CA LEU A 160 11.36 8.94 39.48
C LEU A 160 11.65 10.33 40.06
N PRO A 161 12.64 10.45 40.98
CA PRO A 161 13.25 11.72 41.32
C PRO A 161 14.46 12.04 40.41
N PHE A 162 14.51 11.54 39.16
CA PHE A 162 15.56 11.89 38.21
C PHE A 162 15.17 11.56 36.76
N ALA A 163 15.83 12.28 35.84
CA ALA A 163 15.59 12.36 34.40
C ALA A 163 15.21 11.04 33.70
N ILE A 164 14.26 11.14 32.76
CA ILE A 164 13.85 10.05 31.88
C ILE A 164 14.82 9.96 30.70
N THR A 165 15.77 9.04 30.77
CA THR A 165 16.64 8.77 29.62
C THR A 165 15.96 7.77 28.70
N LEU A 166 15.47 8.23 27.54
CA LEU A 166 15.02 7.35 26.47
C LEU A 166 16.21 7.05 25.55
N SER A 167 16.39 5.80 25.16
CA SER A 167 17.43 5.39 24.22
C SER A 167 16.76 4.79 22.98
N PHE A 168 16.96 5.40 21.82
CA PHE A 168 16.40 4.91 20.56
C PHE A 168 17.54 4.57 19.58
N PRO A 169 17.55 3.37 18.97
CA PRO A 169 18.47 3.04 17.89
C PRO A 169 17.82 3.37 16.54
N THR A 170 17.50 4.64 16.25
CA THR A 170 16.79 5.00 15.00
C THR A 170 17.26 6.33 14.38
N PRO A 171 17.15 6.50 13.05
CA PRO A 171 17.59 7.69 12.33
C PRO A 171 16.88 8.99 12.78
N TYR A 172 17.57 10.13 12.57
CA TYR A 172 17.22 11.49 13.05
C TYR A 172 15.81 11.99 12.65
N SER A 173 15.16 11.38 11.66
CA SER A 173 13.82 11.75 11.20
C SER A 173 12.71 11.33 12.16
N TYR A 174 12.81 10.14 12.76
CA TYR A 174 11.86 9.67 13.78
C TYR A 174 12.03 10.41 15.10
N PHE A 175 13.22 10.97 15.35
CA PHE A 175 13.56 11.71 16.55
C PHE A 175 12.72 13.00 16.74
N LEU A 176 12.56 13.81 15.69
CA LEU A 176 11.76 15.06 15.76
C LEU A 176 10.28 14.77 16.03
N TYR A 177 9.77 13.65 15.50
CA TYR A 177 8.40 13.21 15.71
C TYR A 177 8.14 12.81 17.17
N TYR A 178 9.01 11.98 17.75
CA TYR A 178 8.90 11.60 19.16
C TYR A 178 9.11 12.80 20.11
N GLN A 179 10.02 13.73 19.77
CA GLN A 179 10.20 14.95 20.54
C GLN A 179 8.91 15.79 20.58
N TYR A 180 8.30 16.04 19.41
CA TYR A 180 7.04 16.78 19.31
C TYR A 180 5.92 16.14 20.15
N LEU A 181 5.79 14.82 20.09
CA LEU A 181 4.79 14.09 20.88
C LEU A 181 5.05 14.20 22.39
N ILE A 182 6.31 14.13 22.84
CA ILE A 182 6.68 14.25 24.25
C ILE A 182 6.43 15.66 24.78
N GLU A 183 6.85 16.70 24.06
CA GLU A 183 6.62 18.10 24.45
C GLU A 183 5.12 18.42 24.56
N LYS A 184 4.32 17.91 23.63
CA LYS A 184 2.86 18.06 23.60
C LYS A 184 2.16 17.27 24.70
N ALA A 185 2.61 16.05 25.00
CA ALA A 185 2.01 15.20 26.03
C ALA A 185 2.29 15.68 27.46
N LEU A 186 3.47 16.27 27.68
CA LEU A 186 3.94 16.63 29.02
C LEU A 186 3.85 18.14 29.33
N ASN A 187 3.48 18.97 28.35
CA ASN A 187 3.46 20.44 28.46
C ASN A 187 4.79 21.01 29.02
N LEU A 188 5.91 20.42 28.58
CA LEU A 188 7.24 20.65 29.11
C LEU A 188 8.22 20.89 27.95
N SER A 189 9.16 21.82 28.13
CA SER A 189 10.28 22.00 27.19
C SER A 189 11.36 20.94 27.47
N ALA A 190 11.46 19.92 26.61
CA ALA A 190 12.54 18.94 26.69
C ALA A 190 13.81 19.53 26.03
N ARG A 191 14.97 19.37 26.66
CA ARG A 191 16.27 19.62 25.99
C ARG A 191 16.97 18.30 25.77
N VAL A 192 17.40 18.06 24.54
CA VAL A 192 18.13 16.85 24.14
C VAL A 192 19.63 17.15 24.08
N SER A 193 20.43 16.26 24.66
CA SER A 193 21.87 16.22 24.47
C SER A 193 22.24 14.94 23.72
N VAL A 194 23.11 15.07 22.71
CA VAL A 194 23.69 13.92 21.99
C VAL A 194 24.72 13.26 22.89
N ALA A 195 24.61 11.95 23.12
CA ALA A 195 25.69 11.14 23.69
C ALA A 195 26.44 10.41 22.57
N ASP A 196 27.71 10.11 22.79
CA ASP A 196 28.73 9.65 21.81
C ASP A 196 28.39 8.37 21.00
N ALA A 197 27.20 7.78 21.17
CA ALA A 197 26.74 6.56 20.50
C ALA A 197 25.41 6.74 19.72
N GLY A 198 24.98 7.97 19.42
CA GLY A 198 23.68 8.20 18.75
C GLY A 198 22.47 7.96 19.65
N LEU A 199 22.71 7.88 20.97
CA LEU A 199 21.66 7.89 21.99
C LEU A 199 21.20 9.32 22.24
N TYR A 200 19.88 9.54 22.19
CA TYR A 200 19.26 10.85 22.43
C TYR A 200 18.51 10.86 23.75
N CYS A 201 19.02 11.58 24.75
CA CYS A 201 18.41 11.65 26.08
C CYS A 201 17.47 12.87 26.19
N CYS A 202 16.21 12.68 26.61
CA CYS A 202 15.26 13.79 26.85
C CYS A 202 15.14 14.07 28.36
N VAL A 203 15.66 15.21 28.84
CA VAL A 203 15.49 15.58 30.25
C VAL A 203 14.29 16.51 30.43
N ALA A 204 13.26 16.06 31.15
CA ALA A 204 12.17 16.91 31.65
C ALA A 204 12.59 17.62 32.95
N LYS A 205 12.36 18.93 33.05
CA LYS A 205 12.56 19.74 34.28
C LYS A 205 11.22 20.37 34.71
N ASN A 206 10.93 20.39 36.02
CA ASN A 206 9.70 20.91 36.66
C ASN A 206 8.49 19.96 36.83
N CYS A 207 8.71 18.67 37.11
CA CYS A 207 7.63 17.82 37.62
C CYS A 207 7.44 18.09 39.13
N ALA A 208 6.38 18.81 39.53
CA ALA A 208 6.03 18.96 40.95
C ALA A 208 5.34 17.68 41.45
N PRO A 209 5.73 17.11 42.61
CA PRO A 209 5.05 15.94 43.16
C PRO A 209 3.64 16.31 43.66
N PRO A 210 2.67 15.37 43.64
CA PRO A 210 1.36 15.58 44.28
C PRO A 210 1.52 15.81 45.79
N ALA A 211 0.67 16.67 46.35
CA ALA A 211 0.77 17.14 47.74
C ALA A 211 0.73 15.97 48.74
N GLY A 212 1.77 15.84 49.56
CA GLY A 212 1.78 14.94 50.73
C GLY A 212 2.96 13.97 50.84
N GLN A 213 3.91 13.93 49.91
CA GLN A 213 5.09 13.05 50.03
C GLN A 213 6.39 13.85 50.26
N HIS A 214 7.03 13.62 51.40
CA HIS A 214 8.36 14.14 51.72
C HIS A 214 9.45 13.33 50.99
N CYS A 215 10.31 14.00 50.24
CA CYS A 215 11.49 13.40 49.61
C CYS A 215 12.46 12.85 50.67
N LYS A 216 12.70 11.53 50.68
CA LYS A 216 13.87 10.93 51.35
C LYS A 216 15.01 10.78 50.35
N HIS A 217 16.17 11.34 50.67
CA HIS A 217 17.42 11.17 49.94
C HIS A 217 17.81 9.69 49.86
N ILE A 218 18.03 9.16 48.65
CA ILE A 218 18.68 7.86 48.44
C ILE A 218 19.84 8.02 47.45
N HIS A 219 21.01 7.57 47.89
CA HIS A 219 22.29 7.61 47.19
C HIS A 219 22.34 6.67 45.98
N ARG A 220 23.01 7.14 44.92
CA ARG A 220 23.44 6.40 43.71
C ARG A 220 23.82 4.94 43.99
N ARG A 221 23.21 3.99 43.27
CA ARG A 221 23.91 2.79 42.79
C ARG A 221 23.39 2.37 41.41
N SER A 222 24.35 2.17 40.51
CA SER A 222 24.23 1.71 39.14
C SER A 222 23.68 0.28 39.07
N VAL A 223 22.87 -0.03 38.07
CA VAL A 223 22.53 -1.41 37.68
C VAL A 223 22.86 -1.57 36.20
N TRP A 224 23.68 -2.57 35.90
CA TRP A 224 24.00 -3.03 34.56
C TRP A 224 22.92 -4.03 34.13
N LEU A 225 22.47 -3.96 32.87
CA LEU A 225 21.59 -4.94 32.24
C LEU A 225 22.41 -5.87 31.35
N LEU A 226 22.25 -7.18 31.57
CA LEU A 226 22.48 -8.23 30.57
C LEU A 226 21.23 -8.34 29.68
#